data_AF-A0A938Z8U2-F1
#
_entry.id   AF-A0A938Z8U2-F1
#
_cell.length_a   1.000
_cell.length_b   1.000
_cell.length_c   1.000
_cell.angle_alpha   90.00
_cell.angle_beta   90.00
_cell.angle_gamma   90.00
#
_symmetry.space_group_name_H-M   'P 1'
#
loop_
_entity.id
_entity.type
_entity.pdbx_description
1 polymer ?
#
loop_
_entity_poly.entity_id
_entity_poly.type
_entity_poly.pdbx_seq_one_letter_code
_entity_poly.pdbx_strand_id
1 'polypeptide(L)'
;MPFSIVRSDIACLDVDAVVNAANEGLIAGGGVCGAIFSAAGYEQLQAACRKIAPCPTGGAVVTRGFDLSARWIIHTVGPRWIDGHHGEEGLLRRAYRSALDQAARLQVASIAFPLISAGIYGYPLAAALDVACEEVEYFLSDRAGTAAGDMHVVLAIYDRRAFAASLDCYDEVALRINDACGEKPISYDGEFALSAAAHDSLDLDVLALPAKEPSCATSSRRQARACTPRAIDETEIAELLEGLDASFSQTVLSLIDARGLTEVEVYKRANLSRQLFSKIRRDQGYKPTKAMAVALAIALELSLDECNDLLERAGFSLSASSKFDVIVRYFIERECYDIYKLNAMLFAFDQPLLGSM
;
A
#
# COMPACT_ATOMS: atom_id res chain seq x y z
N MET A 1 4.52 -12.20 -0.76
CA MET A 1 3.50 -11.13 -0.67
C MET A 1 2.86 -11.09 -2.04
N PRO A 2 1.55 -11.29 -2.17
CA PRO A 2 0.96 -11.41 -3.50
C PRO A 2 0.69 -10.05 -4.16
N PHE A 3 0.56 -8.95 -3.40
CA PHE A 3 0.45 -7.60 -3.97
C PHE A 3 1.21 -6.52 -3.19
N SER A 4 1.87 -5.58 -3.87
CA SER A 4 2.55 -4.44 -3.25
C SER A 4 2.44 -3.17 -4.09
N ILE A 5 2.49 -2.00 -3.44
CA ILE A 5 2.53 -0.68 -4.11
C ILE A 5 3.94 -0.11 -3.91
N VAL A 6 4.60 0.32 -4.98
CA VAL A 6 5.96 0.84 -4.91
C VAL A 6 6.11 2.14 -5.68
N ARG A 7 6.97 3.04 -5.17
CA ARG A 7 7.37 4.23 -5.90
C ARG A 7 8.60 3.92 -6.75
N SER A 8 8.40 3.66 -8.03
CA SER A 8 9.50 3.34 -8.94
C SER A 8 9.15 3.67 -10.38
N ASP A 9 10.19 3.86 -11.20
CA ASP A 9 10.04 3.63 -12.63
C ASP A 9 9.85 2.13 -12.86
N ILE A 10 8.76 1.77 -13.53
CA ILE A 10 8.40 0.39 -13.82
C ILE A 10 9.45 -0.30 -14.72
N ALA A 11 10.13 0.47 -15.58
CA ALA A 11 11.17 -0.06 -16.45
C ALA A 11 12.44 -0.52 -15.69
N CYS A 12 12.61 -0.07 -14.44
CA CYS A 12 13.76 -0.39 -13.59
C CYS A 12 13.48 -1.52 -12.58
N LEU A 13 12.25 -2.07 -12.55
CA LEU A 13 11.89 -3.10 -11.58
C LEU A 13 12.48 -4.46 -11.96
N ASP A 14 13.04 -5.15 -10.96
CA ASP A 14 13.50 -6.53 -11.10
C ASP A 14 12.32 -7.49 -10.89
N VAL A 15 11.55 -7.69 -11.96
CA VAL A 15 10.38 -8.58 -12.02
C VAL A 15 10.43 -9.43 -13.28
N ASP A 16 9.73 -10.54 -13.30
CA ASP A 16 9.73 -11.43 -14.47
C ASP A 16 9.01 -10.82 -15.68
N ALA A 17 7.95 -10.04 -15.45
CA ALA A 17 7.19 -9.36 -16.48
C ALA A 17 6.84 -7.92 -16.09
N VAL A 18 6.96 -6.98 -17.02
CA VAL A 18 6.41 -5.63 -16.87
C VAL A 18 5.20 -5.44 -17.77
N VAL A 19 4.22 -4.68 -17.30
CA VAL A 19 3.03 -4.35 -18.08
C VAL A 19 3.21 -2.99 -18.72
N ASN A 20 3.02 -2.93 -20.03
CA ASN A 20 2.99 -1.68 -20.78
C ASN A 20 1.53 -1.25 -21.00
N ALA A 21 1.18 -0.04 -20.58
CA ALA A 21 -0.06 0.63 -20.95
C ALA A 21 0.01 1.11 -22.42
N ALA A 22 -0.42 0.25 -23.33
CA ALA A 22 -0.30 0.42 -24.77
C ALA A 22 -1.56 1.02 -25.42
N ASN A 23 -1.44 1.39 -26.70
CA ASN A 23 -2.56 1.69 -27.59
C ASN A 23 -2.83 0.51 -28.53
N GLU A 24 -3.97 0.52 -29.24
CA GLU A 24 -4.40 -0.61 -30.07
C GLU A 24 -3.43 -0.97 -31.21
N GLY A 25 -2.65 0.02 -31.70
CA GLY A 25 -1.63 -0.19 -32.72
C GLY A 25 -0.32 -0.76 -32.18
N LEU A 26 -0.15 -0.85 -30.85
CA LEU A 26 1.11 -1.21 -30.19
C LEU A 26 2.29 -0.35 -30.66
N ILE A 27 2.01 0.92 -30.94
CA ILE A 27 2.99 1.90 -31.37
C ILE A 27 3.54 2.59 -30.13
N ALA A 28 4.84 2.85 -30.11
CA ALA A 28 5.49 3.60 -29.04
C ALA A 28 4.76 4.94 -28.79
N GLY A 29 4.46 5.21 -27.52
CA GLY A 29 3.80 6.43 -27.07
C GLY A 29 4.64 7.18 -26.03
N GLY A 30 3.99 8.13 -25.33
CA GLY A 30 4.59 8.81 -24.17
C GLY A 30 4.35 8.06 -22.85
N GLY A 31 4.70 8.72 -21.74
CA GLY A 31 4.49 8.18 -20.38
C GLY A 31 5.21 6.85 -20.14
N VAL A 32 4.54 5.93 -19.45
CA VAL A 32 5.06 4.58 -19.17
C VAL A 32 5.42 3.82 -20.44
N CYS A 33 4.63 3.94 -21.51
CA CYS A 33 4.94 3.29 -22.78
C CYS A 33 6.27 3.79 -23.35
N GLY A 34 6.48 5.12 -23.36
CA GLY A 34 7.74 5.71 -23.79
C GLY A 34 8.94 5.26 -22.95
N ALA A 35 8.79 5.22 -21.64
CA ALA A 35 9.83 4.75 -20.72
C ALA A 35 10.22 3.28 -20.98
N ILE A 36 9.23 2.39 -21.13
CA ILE A 36 9.45 0.98 -21.44
C ILE A 36 10.12 0.82 -22.81
N PHE A 37 9.68 1.54 -23.85
CA PHE A 37 10.31 1.47 -25.17
C PHE A 37 11.74 2.01 -25.17
N SER A 38 12.00 3.07 -24.42
CA SER A 38 13.33 3.63 -24.26
C SER A 38 14.27 2.64 -23.57
N ALA A 39 13.82 2.01 -22.48
CA ALA A 39 14.64 1.08 -21.69
C ALA A 39 14.80 -0.31 -22.34
N ALA A 40 13.81 -0.80 -23.08
CA ALA A 40 13.87 -2.09 -23.77
C ALA A 40 14.64 -2.06 -25.10
N GLY A 41 14.93 -0.87 -25.63
CA GLY A 41 15.42 -0.70 -27.00
C GLY A 41 14.28 -0.47 -27.99
N TYR A 42 14.19 0.76 -28.50
CA TYR A 42 13.04 1.25 -29.25
C TYR A 42 12.78 0.45 -30.53
N GLU A 43 13.80 0.25 -31.36
CA GLU A 43 13.67 -0.41 -32.67
C GLU A 43 13.29 -1.88 -32.53
N GLN A 44 13.92 -2.59 -31.58
CA GLN A 44 13.69 -4.01 -31.33
C GLN A 44 12.27 -4.26 -30.83
N LEU A 45 11.84 -3.47 -29.83
CA LEU A 45 10.50 -3.59 -29.27
C LEU A 45 9.44 -3.18 -30.31
N GLN A 46 9.63 -2.06 -31.01
CA GLN A 46 8.67 -1.61 -32.02
C GLN A 46 8.53 -2.61 -33.17
N ALA A 47 9.62 -3.24 -33.62
CA ALA A 47 9.58 -4.28 -34.64
C ALA A 47 8.84 -5.54 -34.19
N ALA A 48 8.94 -5.93 -32.90
CA ALA A 48 8.17 -7.03 -32.35
C ALA A 48 6.69 -6.68 -32.23
N CYS A 49 6.36 -5.48 -31.71
CA CYS A 49 4.99 -4.99 -31.60
C CYS A 49 4.27 -4.95 -32.97
N ARG A 50 4.94 -4.50 -34.03
CA ARG A 50 4.38 -4.47 -35.41
C ARG A 50 3.92 -5.85 -35.91
N LYS A 51 4.53 -6.94 -35.45
CA LYS A 51 4.20 -8.30 -35.89
C LYS A 51 2.95 -8.87 -35.19
N ILE A 52 2.60 -8.33 -34.03
CA ILE A 52 1.51 -8.84 -33.18
C ILE A 52 0.33 -7.87 -33.07
N ALA A 53 0.48 -6.64 -33.58
CA ALA A 53 -0.61 -5.68 -33.69
C ALA A 53 -1.69 -6.17 -34.69
N PRO A 54 -2.97 -5.78 -34.51
CA PRO A 54 -3.49 -4.92 -33.44
C PRO A 54 -3.84 -5.68 -32.15
N CYS A 55 -3.94 -4.95 -31.03
CA CYS A 55 -4.52 -5.45 -29.78
C CYS A 55 -5.76 -4.61 -29.43
N PRO A 56 -6.97 -5.18 -29.39
CA PRO A 56 -8.16 -4.40 -29.06
C PRO A 56 -8.14 -3.90 -27.61
N THR A 57 -8.85 -2.82 -27.33
CA THR A 57 -9.07 -2.33 -25.97
C THR A 57 -9.61 -3.45 -25.05
N GLY A 58 -9.04 -3.56 -23.84
CA GLY A 58 -9.27 -4.64 -22.89
C GLY A 58 -8.43 -5.90 -23.14
N GLY A 59 -7.71 -6.00 -24.26
CA GLY A 59 -6.84 -7.12 -24.60
C GLY A 59 -5.41 -6.94 -24.10
N ALA A 60 -4.65 -8.04 -24.09
CA ALA A 60 -3.21 -8.02 -23.83
C ALA A 60 -2.44 -9.02 -24.71
N VAL A 61 -1.25 -8.60 -25.17
CA VAL A 61 -0.30 -9.40 -25.97
C VAL A 61 1.10 -9.31 -25.39
N VAL A 62 2.01 -10.20 -25.82
CA VAL A 62 3.31 -10.38 -25.16
C VAL A 62 4.47 -10.23 -26.15
N THR A 63 5.55 -9.56 -25.73
CA THR A 63 6.87 -9.61 -26.36
C THR A 63 7.94 -10.00 -25.34
N ARG A 64 9.15 -10.27 -25.83
CA ARG A 64 10.35 -10.31 -24.95
C ARG A 64 10.62 -8.94 -24.34
N GLY A 65 11.32 -8.92 -23.21
CA GLY A 65 11.74 -7.69 -22.53
C GLY A 65 12.98 -7.00 -23.10
N PHE A 66 13.71 -7.66 -24.00
CA PHE A 66 14.89 -7.11 -24.68
C PHE A 66 15.95 -6.62 -23.68
N ASP A 67 16.24 -5.32 -23.65
CA ASP A 67 17.27 -4.73 -22.78
C ASP A 67 16.77 -4.49 -21.34
N LEU A 68 15.49 -4.77 -21.04
CA LEU A 68 14.97 -4.76 -19.67
C LEU A 68 15.53 -5.93 -18.84
N SER A 69 15.61 -5.72 -17.52
CA SER A 69 15.77 -6.81 -16.54
C SER A 69 14.64 -7.85 -16.65
N ALA A 70 13.43 -7.37 -16.92
CA ALA A 70 12.26 -8.22 -17.06
C ALA A 70 12.34 -9.09 -18.33
N ARG A 71 11.99 -10.37 -18.19
CA ARG A 71 12.02 -11.34 -19.29
C ARG A 71 10.94 -11.05 -20.34
N TRP A 72 9.81 -10.52 -19.90
CA TRP A 72 8.63 -10.31 -20.72
C TRP A 72 8.07 -8.89 -20.58
N ILE A 73 7.52 -8.37 -21.67
CA ILE A 73 6.65 -7.20 -21.67
C ILE A 73 5.25 -7.66 -22.06
N ILE A 74 4.28 -7.38 -21.20
CA ILE A 74 2.85 -7.62 -21.46
C ILE A 74 2.24 -6.29 -21.86
N HIS A 75 1.91 -6.13 -23.15
CA HIS A 75 1.26 -4.93 -23.67
C HIS A 75 -0.24 -5.08 -23.50
N THR A 76 -0.84 -4.28 -22.63
CA THR A 76 -2.29 -4.26 -22.41
C THR A 76 -2.86 -2.91 -22.83
N VAL A 77 -4.06 -2.93 -23.41
CA VAL A 77 -4.69 -1.72 -23.93
C VAL A 77 -5.86 -1.34 -23.04
N GLY A 78 -5.67 -0.32 -22.21
CA GLY A 78 -6.74 0.25 -21.40
C GLY A 78 -7.69 1.14 -22.21
N PRO A 79 -8.90 1.43 -21.71
CA PRO A 79 -9.84 2.35 -22.36
C PRO A 79 -9.41 3.81 -22.17
N ARG A 80 -9.78 4.66 -23.12
CA ARG A 80 -9.80 6.12 -22.90
C ARG A 80 -11.02 6.48 -22.06
N TRP A 81 -10.82 7.32 -21.06
CA TRP A 81 -11.92 7.85 -20.26
C TRP A 81 -12.68 8.93 -21.02
N ILE A 82 -14.00 8.84 -21.00
CA ILE A 82 -14.89 9.86 -21.55
C ILE A 82 -15.72 10.44 -20.39
N ASP A 83 -16.56 9.60 -19.79
CA ASP A 83 -17.48 9.98 -18.72
C ASP A 83 -17.86 8.82 -17.77
N GLY A 84 -17.39 7.60 -18.04
CA GLY A 84 -17.72 6.40 -17.26
C GLY A 84 -19.02 5.70 -17.67
N HIS A 85 -19.72 6.20 -18.69
CA HIS A 85 -20.99 5.66 -19.17
C HIS A 85 -20.87 4.87 -20.48
N HIS A 86 -19.66 4.65 -20.98
CA HIS A 86 -19.37 3.96 -22.25
C HIS A 86 -18.76 2.56 -22.03
N GLY A 87 -18.84 2.04 -20.81
CA GLY A 87 -18.30 0.73 -20.44
C GLY A 87 -16.80 0.74 -20.17
N GLU A 88 -16.21 1.91 -19.91
CA GLU A 88 -14.78 2.08 -19.64
C GLU A 88 -14.33 1.20 -18.46
N GLU A 89 -15.09 1.16 -17.36
CA GLU A 89 -14.73 0.32 -16.21
C GLU A 89 -14.62 -1.17 -16.61
N GLY A 90 -15.60 -1.69 -17.36
CA GLY A 90 -15.57 -3.07 -17.84
C GLY A 90 -14.39 -3.38 -18.76
N LEU A 91 -13.98 -2.40 -19.59
CA LEU A 91 -12.80 -2.51 -20.46
C LEU A 91 -11.49 -2.45 -19.66
N LEU A 92 -11.40 -1.59 -18.65
CA LEU A 92 -10.25 -1.48 -17.77
C LEU A 92 -10.06 -2.78 -16.96
N ARG A 93 -11.13 -3.30 -16.38
CA ARG A 93 -11.14 -4.61 -15.71
C ARG A 93 -10.63 -5.71 -16.63
N ARG A 94 -11.14 -5.75 -17.86
CA ARG A 94 -10.69 -6.72 -18.87
C ARG A 94 -9.20 -6.57 -19.21
N ALA A 95 -8.67 -5.35 -19.26
CA ALA A 95 -7.25 -5.10 -19.50
C ALA A 95 -6.34 -5.70 -18.40
N TYR A 96 -6.73 -5.55 -17.13
CA TYR A 96 -6.05 -6.18 -15.99
C TYR A 96 -6.14 -7.71 -16.07
N ARG A 97 -7.35 -8.27 -16.25
CA ARG A 97 -7.54 -9.73 -16.39
C ARG A 97 -6.71 -10.32 -17.51
N SER A 98 -6.75 -9.71 -18.70
CA SER A 98 -5.98 -10.15 -19.86
C SER A 98 -4.48 -10.17 -19.58
N ALA A 99 -3.94 -9.14 -18.90
CA ALA A 99 -2.53 -9.08 -18.56
C ALA A 99 -2.12 -10.14 -17.52
N LEU A 100 -2.92 -10.30 -16.46
CA LEU A 100 -2.71 -11.33 -15.43
C LEU A 100 -2.79 -12.75 -16.02
N ASP A 101 -3.72 -12.98 -16.95
CA ASP A 101 -3.82 -14.24 -17.68
C ASP A 101 -2.59 -14.53 -18.54
N GLN A 102 -2.04 -13.52 -19.24
CA GLN A 102 -0.79 -13.69 -19.98
C GLN A 102 0.37 -14.05 -19.04
N ALA A 103 0.48 -13.37 -17.89
CA ALA A 103 1.51 -13.70 -16.90
C ALA A 103 1.38 -15.12 -16.35
N ALA A 104 0.16 -15.55 -16.04
CA ALA A 104 -0.07 -16.93 -15.61
C ALA A 104 0.31 -17.96 -16.68
N ARG A 105 0.00 -17.69 -17.96
CA ARG A 105 0.39 -18.55 -19.09
C ARG A 105 1.90 -18.61 -19.28
N LEU A 106 2.59 -17.51 -19.03
CA LEU A 106 4.05 -17.43 -19.03
C LEU A 106 4.69 -18.06 -17.79
N GLN A 107 3.87 -18.41 -16.78
CA GLN A 107 4.29 -18.97 -15.50
C GLN A 107 5.33 -18.10 -14.78
N VAL A 108 5.14 -16.78 -14.82
CA VAL A 108 6.02 -15.84 -14.11
C VAL A 108 5.72 -15.82 -12.62
N ALA A 109 6.76 -15.60 -11.81
CA ALA A 109 6.63 -15.46 -10.37
C ALA A 109 6.31 -14.02 -9.95
N SER A 110 6.64 -13.02 -10.78
CA SER A 110 6.37 -11.61 -10.50
C SER A 110 5.96 -10.79 -11.72
N ILE A 111 5.05 -9.84 -11.51
CA ILE A 111 4.58 -8.92 -12.55
C ILE A 111 4.44 -7.50 -11.99
N ALA A 112 4.90 -6.50 -12.72
CA ALA A 112 4.68 -5.10 -12.39
C ALA A 112 3.65 -4.44 -13.31
N PHE A 113 2.68 -3.75 -12.73
CA PHE A 113 1.66 -2.95 -13.37
C PHE A 113 1.91 -1.46 -13.18
N PRO A 114 1.73 -0.62 -14.21
CA PRO A 114 1.41 0.77 -13.99
C PRO A 114 -0.07 0.89 -13.60
N LEU A 115 -0.51 2.08 -13.19
CA LEU A 115 -1.93 2.37 -13.09
C LEU A 115 -2.51 2.61 -14.50
N ILE A 116 -3.16 1.59 -15.06
CA ILE A 116 -3.58 1.58 -16.47
C ILE A 116 -4.63 2.69 -16.71
N SER A 117 -4.54 3.35 -17.86
CA SER A 117 -5.42 4.44 -18.31
C SER A 117 -5.41 5.75 -17.50
N ALA A 118 -4.78 5.78 -16.33
CA ALA A 118 -4.87 6.91 -15.40
C ALA A 118 -3.89 8.07 -15.71
N GLY A 119 -3.13 7.96 -16.80
CA GLY A 119 -2.30 9.03 -17.35
C GLY A 119 -2.97 9.75 -18.52
N ILE A 120 -2.37 9.67 -19.71
CA ILE A 120 -2.84 10.35 -20.94
C ILE A 120 -4.29 9.96 -21.32
N TYR A 121 -4.76 8.78 -20.90
CA TYR A 121 -6.11 8.31 -21.19
C TYR A 121 -7.18 8.88 -20.23
N GLY A 122 -6.77 9.64 -19.22
CA GLY A 122 -7.64 10.49 -18.41
C GLY A 122 -8.54 9.76 -17.41
N TYR A 123 -8.33 8.47 -17.17
CA TYR A 123 -9.14 7.71 -16.22
C TYR A 123 -8.94 8.26 -14.80
N PRO A 124 -10.02 8.53 -14.03
CA PRO A 124 -9.90 9.03 -12.66
C PRO A 124 -9.03 8.10 -11.81
N LEU A 125 -8.04 8.67 -11.13
CA LEU A 125 -6.97 7.88 -10.50
C LEU A 125 -7.49 6.95 -9.40
N ALA A 126 -8.41 7.42 -8.53
CA ALA A 126 -9.06 6.60 -7.50
C ALA A 126 -9.86 5.44 -8.12
N ALA A 127 -10.69 5.72 -9.12
CA ALA A 127 -11.46 4.68 -9.79
C ALA A 127 -10.58 3.67 -10.54
N ALA A 128 -9.46 4.10 -11.12
CA ALA A 128 -8.49 3.20 -11.74
C ALA A 128 -7.79 2.32 -10.68
N LEU A 129 -7.50 2.88 -9.51
CA LEU A 129 -6.89 2.15 -8.39
C LEU A 129 -7.84 1.09 -7.84
N ASP A 130 -9.11 1.43 -7.63
CA ASP A 130 -10.13 0.48 -7.20
C ASP A 130 -10.21 -0.71 -8.16
N VAL A 131 -10.30 -0.44 -9.47
CA VAL A 131 -10.27 -1.51 -10.49
C VAL A 131 -8.98 -2.33 -10.42
N ALA A 132 -7.82 -1.69 -10.27
CA ALA A 132 -6.54 -2.40 -10.18
C ALA A 132 -6.48 -3.35 -8.96
N CYS A 133 -6.87 -2.85 -7.79
CA CYS A 133 -6.86 -3.61 -6.54
C CYS A 133 -7.84 -4.78 -6.60
N GLU A 134 -9.08 -4.53 -7.00
CA GLU A 134 -10.13 -5.55 -7.07
C GLU A 134 -9.79 -6.67 -8.06
N GLU A 135 -9.26 -6.34 -9.24
CA GLU A 135 -8.92 -7.35 -10.25
C GLU A 135 -7.70 -8.18 -9.87
N VAL A 136 -6.72 -7.58 -9.20
CA VAL A 136 -5.57 -8.30 -8.66
C VAL A 136 -5.99 -9.21 -7.51
N GLU A 137 -6.80 -8.70 -6.58
CA GLU A 137 -7.35 -9.48 -5.47
C GLU A 137 -8.15 -10.67 -5.97
N TYR A 138 -9.07 -10.43 -6.91
CA TYR A 138 -9.87 -11.47 -7.53
C TYR A 138 -9.00 -12.54 -8.17
N PHE A 139 -8.00 -12.16 -8.96
CA PHE A 139 -7.10 -13.11 -9.63
C PHE A 139 -6.31 -13.98 -8.64
N LEU A 140 -5.73 -13.39 -7.61
CA LEU A 140 -4.97 -14.10 -6.58
C LEU A 140 -5.87 -15.02 -5.75
N SER A 141 -7.10 -14.56 -5.49
CA SER A 141 -8.09 -15.29 -4.72
C SER A 141 -8.63 -16.49 -5.47
N ASP A 142 -9.07 -16.31 -6.72
CA ASP A 142 -9.58 -17.35 -7.62
C ASP A 142 -8.56 -18.47 -7.87
N ARG A 143 -7.27 -18.10 -7.93
CA ARG A 143 -6.17 -19.06 -8.18
C ARG A 143 -5.46 -19.56 -6.94
N ALA A 144 -6.15 -19.54 -5.80
CA ALA A 144 -5.68 -20.04 -4.51
C ALA A 144 -4.91 -21.36 -4.62
N GLY A 145 -3.71 -21.42 -4.03
CA GLY A 145 -2.96 -22.68 -3.94
C GLY A 145 -2.33 -23.16 -5.24
N THR A 146 -2.37 -22.33 -6.30
CA THR A 146 -1.61 -22.54 -7.54
C THR A 146 -0.43 -21.58 -7.58
N ALA A 147 0.57 -21.86 -8.44
CA ALA A 147 1.68 -20.94 -8.66
C ALA A 147 1.24 -19.53 -9.12
N ALA A 148 0.11 -19.43 -9.84
CA ALA A 148 -0.44 -18.15 -10.27
C ALA A 148 -1.08 -17.35 -9.11
N GLY A 149 -1.66 -18.04 -8.12
CA GLY A 149 -2.20 -17.39 -6.92
C GLY A 149 -1.13 -16.93 -5.92
N ASP A 150 0.09 -17.47 -6.04
CA ASP A 150 1.26 -17.05 -5.24
C ASP A 150 2.12 -16.00 -5.98
N MET A 151 1.69 -15.52 -7.15
CA MET A 151 2.40 -14.53 -7.96
C MET A 151 2.53 -13.20 -7.22
N HIS A 152 3.71 -12.60 -7.26
CA HIS A 152 3.94 -11.26 -6.71
C HIS A 152 3.56 -10.20 -7.73
N VAL A 153 2.47 -9.50 -7.48
CA VAL A 153 1.98 -8.39 -8.29
C VAL A 153 2.45 -7.07 -7.67
N VAL A 154 3.04 -6.20 -8.48
CA VAL A 154 3.55 -4.89 -8.05
C VAL A 154 2.78 -3.80 -8.77
N LEU A 155 2.18 -2.86 -8.05
CA LEU A 155 1.66 -1.63 -8.62
C LEU A 155 2.73 -0.53 -8.51
N ALA A 156 3.31 -0.17 -9.64
CA ALA A 156 4.34 0.87 -9.75
C ALA A 156 3.70 2.25 -9.94
N ILE A 157 3.85 3.11 -8.93
CA ILE A 157 3.37 4.49 -8.94
C ILE A 157 4.57 5.43 -9.07
N TYR A 158 4.62 6.21 -10.15
CA TYR A 158 5.75 7.14 -10.35
C TYR A 158 5.61 8.42 -9.52
N ASP A 159 4.46 9.10 -9.63
CA ASP A 159 4.17 10.35 -8.92
C ASP A 159 3.29 10.10 -7.69
N ARG A 160 3.92 10.08 -6.52
CA ARG A 160 3.23 9.92 -5.23
C ARG A 160 2.29 11.09 -4.92
N ARG A 161 2.57 12.32 -5.37
CA ARG A 161 1.76 13.50 -5.04
C ARG A 161 0.44 13.49 -5.80
N ALA A 162 0.51 13.26 -7.11
CA ALA A 162 -0.68 13.07 -7.94
C ALA A 162 -1.52 11.89 -7.43
N PHE A 163 -0.85 10.83 -6.96
CA PHE A 163 -1.49 9.70 -6.31
C PHE A 163 -2.23 10.09 -5.03
N ALA A 164 -1.54 10.72 -4.07
CA ALA A 164 -2.08 11.14 -2.79
C ALA A 164 -3.32 12.03 -2.93
N ALA A 165 -3.25 13.07 -3.78
CA ALA A 165 -4.33 14.04 -3.96
C ALA A 165 -5.60 13.43 -4.59
N SER A 166 -5.50 12.23 -5.15
CA SER A 166 -6.63 11.56 -5.79
C SER A 166 -7.36 10.57 -4.89
N LEU A 167 -6.74 10.16 -3.78
CA LEU A 167 -7.33 9.14 -2.92
C LEU A 167 -8.52 9.71 -2.17
N ASP A 168 -9.62 8.96 -2.19
CA ASP A 168 -10.78 9.27 -1.36
C ASP A 168 -10.36 9.37 0.11
N CYS A 169 -10.97 10.29 0.84
CA CYS A 169 -10.65 10.58 2.24
C CYS A 169 -9.22 11.10 2.52
N TYR A 170 -8.41 11.42 1.51
CA TYR A 170 -7.05 11.94 1.74
C TYR A 170 -7.06 13.19 2.63
N ASP A 171 -7.91 14.16 2.31
CA ASP A 171 -8.02 15.41 3.06
C ASP A 171 -8.45 15.16 4.51
N GLU A 172 -9.38 14.23 4.74
CA GLU A 172 -9.83 13.88 6.08
C GLU A 172 -8.74 13.23 6.92
N VAL A 173 -7.97 12.31 6.31
CA VAL A 173 -6.83 11.66 6.96
C VAL A 173 -5.72 12.68 7.23
N ALA A 174 -5.44 13.58 6.28
CA ALA A 174 -4.47 14.64 6.44
C ALA A 174 -4.84 15.57 7.61
N LEU A 175 -6.12 15.95 7.73
CA LEU A 175 -6.62 16.73 8.86
C LEU A 175 -6.40 15.99 10.19
N ARG A 176 -6.75 14.70 10.27
CA ARG A 176 -6.52 13.91 11.49
C ARG A 176 -5.04 13.80 11.86
N ILE A 177 -4.16 13.64 10.88
CA ILE A 177 -2.71 13.62 11.12
C ILE A 177 -2.23 14.98 11.65
N ASN A 178 -2.68 16.08 11.05
CA ASN A 178 -2.28 17.42 11.49
C ASN A 178 -2.76 17.70 12.92
N ASP A 179 -4.00 17.34 13.26
CA ASP A 179 -4.55 17.50 14.61
C ASP A 179 -3.79 16.66 15.65
N ALA A 180 -3.41 15.43 15.29
CA ALA A 180 -2.76 14.49 16.20
C ALA A 180 -1.24 14.73 16.35
N CYS A 181 -0.56 15.15 15.28
CA CYS A 181 0.90 15.32 15.24
C CYS A 181 1.35 16.78 15.32
N GLY A 182 0.44 17.76 15.28
CA GLY A 182 0.77 19.19 15.30
C GLY A 182 1.50 19.70 14.05
N GLU A 183 1.40 18.97 12.94
CA GLU A 183 1.98 19.38 11.66
C GLU A 183 1.05 20.37 10.92
N LYS A 184 1.64 21.35 10.23
CA LYS A 184 0.87 22.21 9.31
C LYS A 184 0.60 21.42 8.02
N PRO A 185 -0.57 21.62 7.37
CA PRO A 185 -0.86 21.00 6.08
C PRO A 185 0.24 21.32 5.08
N ILE A 186 0.57 20.35 4.22
CA ILE A 186 1.44 20.58 3.07
C ILE A 186 0.76 21.64 2.20
N SER A 187 1.28 22.86 2.17
CA SER A 187 0.79 23.92 1.31
C SER A 187 1.04 23.55 -0.15
N TYR A 188 -0.03 23.47 -0.93
CA TYR A 188 0.03 23.25 -2.37
C TYR A 188 0.45 24.54 -3.08
N ASP A 189 1.67 24.57 -3.62
CA ASP A 189 2.06 25.53 -4.66
C ASP A 189 1.95 24.81 -6.02
N GLY A 190 0.86 25.05 -6.75
CA GLY A 190 0.65 24.49 -8.09
C GLY A 190 -0.70 24.88 -8.69
N GLU A 191 -0.68 25.85 -9.60
CA GLU A 191 -1.81 26.47 -10.30
C GLU A 191 -2.74 25.46 -11.03
N PHE A 192 -3.94 25.20 -10.49
CA PHE A 192 -5.13 24.88 -11.28
C PHE A 192 -6.43 24.94 -10.43
N ALA A 193 -7.06 26.12 -10.28
CA ALA A 193 -8.52 26.30 -10.30
C ALA A 193 -8.96 27.74 -9.95
N LEU A 194 -9.72 28.30 -10.91
CA LEU A 194 -10.81 29.27 -10.84
C LEU A 194 -10.78 30.43 -9.81
N SER A 195 -10.72 31.63 -10.40
CA SER A 195 -11.05 32.90 -9.78
C SER A 195 -12.49 32.96 -9.25
N ALA A 196 -12.65 33.33 -7.98
CA ALA A 196 -13.79 34.09 -7.49
C ALA A 196 -13.37 34.92 -6.25
N ALA A 197 -13.46 36.25 -6.43
CA ALA A 197 -13.58 37.39 -5.50
C ALA A 197 -13.78 37.12 -3.99
N ALA A 198 -13.43 37.99 -3.04
CA ALA A 198 -12.75 39.30 -2.96
C ALA A 198 -12.74 39.74 -1.46
N HIS A 199 -11.96 40.78 -1.14
CA HIS A 199 -11.94 41.58 0.10
C HIS A 199 -11.20 40.95 1.30
N ASP A 200 -10.41 41.64 2.12
CA ASP A 200 -10.16 43.06 2.30
C ASP A 200 -8.79 43.26 3.00
N SER A 201 -8.28 44.46 2.84
CA SER A 201 -7.05 45.07 3.35
C SER A 201 -6.87 45.12 4.88
N LEU A 202 -5.61 45.13 5.37
CA LEU A 202 -4.97 46.24 6.12
C LEU A 202 -3.66 45.86 6.86
N ASP A 203 -2.84 46.89 7.05
CA ASP A 203 -1.42 46.99 7.43
C ASP A 203 -1.02 46.69 8.92
N LEU A 204 0.31 46.84 9.16
CA LEU A 204 1.08 46.98 10.43
C LEU A 204 1.43 45.66 11.17
N ASP A 205 2.64 45.42 11.69
CA ASP A 205 3.72 46.30 12.15
C ASP A 205 5.08 45.54 12.17
N VAL A 206 6.19 46.23 11.83
CA VAL A 206 7.58 45.71 11.90
C VAL A 206 8.32 46.41 13.03
N LEU A 207 8.61 45.71 14.13
CA LEU A 207 9.54 46.17 15.17
C LEU A 207 10.42 45.03 15.73
N ALA A 208 11.71 45.10 15.34
CA ALA A 208 12.98 44.75 15.97
C ALA A 208 13.09 43.74 17.17
N LEU A 209 13.89 42.68 16.95
CA LEU A 209 15.14 42.19 17.64
C LEU A 209 15.40 42.48 19.15
N PRO A 210 16.30 41.76 19.89
CA PRO A 210 17.18 40.63 19.52
C PRO A 210 17.25 39.45 20.53
N ALA A 211 18.03 38.44 20.14
CA ALA A 211 18.49 37.29 20.92
C ALA A 211 19.40 37.65 22.12
N LYS A 212 19.29 36.87 23.20
CA LYS A 212 20.29 36.72 24.25
C LYS A 212 20.31 35.26 24.72
N GLU A 213 21.43 34.60 24.53
CA GLU A 213 21.81 33.41 25.31
C GLU A 213 22.05 33.79 26.78
N PRO A 214 21.98 32.79 27.70
CA PRO A 214 23.19 32.57 28.49
C PRO A 214 23.53 31.11 28.79
N SER A 215 24.80 30.96 29.11
CA SER A 215 25.56 29.78 29.47
C SER A 215 25.32 29.24 30.89
N CYS A 216 25.52 27.93 31.02
CA CYS A 216 26.28 27.19 32.05
C CYS A 216 25.94 27.31 33.57
N ALA A 217 25.51 26.14 34.08
CA ALA A 217 25.82 25.51 35.38
C ALA A 217 25.55 26.25 36.70
N THR A 218 24.67 25.64 37.50
CA THR A 218 24.90 25.48 38.95
C THR A 218 24.21 24.23 39.48
N SER A 219 24.96 23.52 40.32
CA SER A 219 24.65 22.23 40.94
C SER A 219 23.39 22.26 41.81
N SER A 220 22.43 21.37 41.53
CA SER A 220 21.50 20.89 42.56
C SER A 220 21.81 19.44 42.88
N ARG A 221 22.38 19.23 44.06
CA ARG A 221 22.60 17.93 44.70
C ARG A 221 21.22 17.36 45.04
N ARG A 222 20.57 16.66 44.11
CA ARG A 222 19.43 15.81 44.46
C ARG A 222 19.99 14.56 45.14
N GLN A 223 19.74 14.44 46.45
CA GLN A 223 19.99 13.22 47.21
C GLN A 223 19.23 12.07 46.53
N ALA A 224 19.98 11.12 45.96
CA ALA A 224 19.42 9.84 45.54
C ALA A 224 18.90 9.13 46.79
N ARG A 225 17.58 8.94 46.88
CA ARG A 225 17.01 7.94 47.78
C ARG A 225 17.60 6.59 47.35
N ALA A 226 18.33 5.95 48.25
CA ALA A 226 18.75 4.57 48.07
C ALA A 226 17.49 3.69 48.04
N CYS A 227 17.07 3.26 46.85
CA CYS A 227 16.20 2.10 46.72
C CYS A 227 17.00 0.89 47.21
N THR A 228 16.63 0.33 48.35
CA THR A 228 17.09 -1.00 48.75
C THR A 228 16.56 -2.00 47.72
N PRO A 229 17.40 -2.83 47.09
CA PRO A 229 16.93 -3.87 46.19
C PRO A 229 16.10 -4.86 47.00
N ARG A 230 14.81 -4.95 46.69
CA ARG A 230 13.94 -6.01 47.19
C ARG A 230 14.41 -7.30 46.51
N ALA A 231 14.68 -8.35 47.30
CA ALA A 231 15.01 -9.66 46.75
C ALA A 231 13.82 -10.11 45.88
N ILE A 232 14.12 -10.42 44.63
CA ILE A 232 13.12 -10.93 43.68
C ILE A 232 12.84 -12.37 44.11
N ASP A 233 11.62 -12.63 44.54
CA ASP A 233 11.20 -13.97 44.93
C ASP A 233 10.89 -14.78 43.66
N GLU A 234 11.63 -15.87 43.44
CA GLU A 234 11.50 -16.72 42.24
C GLU A 234 10.10 -17.35 42.16
N THR A 235 9.41 -17.54 43.29
CA THR A 235 8.03 -18.04 43.34
C THR A 235 6.99 -17.00 42.93
N GLU A 236 7.23 -15.71 43.21
CA GLU A 236 6.32 -14.61 42.80
C GLU A 236 6.36 -14.40 41.28
N ILE A 237 7.52 -14.63 40.65
CA ILE A 237 7.65 -14.63 39.18
C ILE A 237 6.97 -15.87 38.57
N ALA A 238 7.13 -17.04 39.17
CA ALA A 238 6.51 -18.27 38.67
C ALA A 238 4.96 -18.17 38.69
N GLU A 239 4.36 -17.65 39.77
CA GLU A 239 2.90 -17.43 39.85
C GLU A 239 2.39 -16.39 38.83
N LEU A 240 3.18 -15.36 38.51
CA LEU A 240 2.85 -14.38 37.47
C LEU A 240 2.97 -14.96 36.04
N LEU A 241 3.87 -15.93 35.83
CA LEU A 241 4.03 -16.63 34.55
C LEU A 241 2.93 -17.67 34.31
N GLU A 242 2.33 -18.23 35.36
CA GLU A 242 1.21 -19.18 35.25
C GLU A 242 -0.14 -18.51 34.92
N GLY A 243 -0.26 -17.18 35.09
CA GLY A 243 -1.44 -16.38 34.74
C GLY A 243 -1.36 -15.62 33.43
N LEU A 244 -0.40 -15.95 32.55
CA LEU A 244 -0.22 -15.26 31.27
C LEU A 244 -1.43 -15.46 30.35
N ASP A 245 -1.94 -14.36 29.80
CA ASP A 245 -3.01 -14.34 28.82
C ASP A 245 -2.66 -15.17 27.57
N ALA A 246 -3.70 -15.55 26.82
CA ALA A 246 -3.55 -16.27 25.55
C ALA A 246 -2.54 -15.55 24.63
N SER A 247 -1.67 -16.32 23.97
CA SER A 247 -0.66 -15.72 23.11
C SER A 247 -1.29 -15.07 21.88
N PHE A 248 -0.54 -14.17 21.22
CA PHE A 248 -0.98 -13.54 19.97
C PHE A 248 -1.47 -14.59 18.94
N SER A 249 -0.67 -15.63 18.69
CA SER A 249 -1.02 -16.68 17.71
C SER A 249 -2.30 -17.44 18.10
N GLN A 250 -2.50 -17.73 19.39
CA GLN A 250 -3.71 -18.39 19.88
C GLN A 250 -4.95 -17.51 19.71
N THR A 251 -4.81 -16.21 19.99
CA THR A 251 -5.89 -15.23 19.85
C THR A 251 -6.31 -15.08 18.39
N VAL A 252 -5.35 -14.98 17.47
CA VAL A 252 -5.64 -14.94 16.03
C VAL A 252 -6.41 -16.18 15.59
N LEU A 253 -5.97 -17.39 15.96
CA LEU A 253 -6.68 -18.63 15.59
C LEU A 253 -8.09 -18.70 16.19
N SER A 254 -8.25 -18.31 17.45
CA SER A 254 -9.57 -18.22 18.09
C SER A 254 -10.51 -17.24 17.39
N LEU A 255 -10.01 -16.08 16.97
CA LEU A 255 -10.78 -15.09 16.21
C LEU A 255 -11.18 -15.60 14.83
N ILE A 256 -10.30 -16.35 14.15
CA ILE A 256 -10.61 -17.00 12.86
C ILE A 256 -11.80 -17.95 13.02
N ASP A 257 -11.74 -18.82 14.02
CA ASP A 257 -12.81 -19.78 14.31
C ASP A 257 -14.11 -19.06 14.70
N ALA A 258 -14.04 -18.02 15.53
CA ALA A 258 -15.19 -17.24 15.98
C ALA A 258 -15.88 -16.46 14.84
N ARG A 259 -15.12 -16.02 13.83
CA ARG A 259 -15.62 -15.33 12.64
C ARG A 259 -16.07 -16.29 11.53
N GLY A 260 -15.87 -17.60 11.69
CA GLY A 260 -16.21 -18.61 10.69
C GLY A 260 -15.39 -18.49 9.40
N LEU A 261 -14.21 -17.89 9.48
CA LEU A 261 -13.29 -17.73 8.36
C LEU A 261 -12.34 -18.92 8.26
N THR A 262 -11.84 -19.19 7.06
CA THR A 262 -10.76 -20.15 6.87
C THR A 262 -9.40 -19.46 7.03
N GLU A 263 -8.37 -20.21 7.46
CA GLU A 263 -6.98 -19.71 7.48
C GLU A 263 -6.56 -19.14 6.11
N VAL A 264 -7.06 -19.74 5.02
CA VAL A 264 -6.74 -19.34 3.63
C VAL A 264 -7.28 -17.96 3.31
N GLU A 265 -8.53 -17.67 3.71
CA GLU A 265 -9.13 -16.36 3.51
C GLU A 265 -8.39 -15.29 4.32
N VAL A 266 -8.03 -15.61 5.57
CA VAL A 266 -7.42 -14.65 6.50
C VAL A 266 -6.05 -14.22 6.03
N TYR A 267 -5.14 -15.15 5.69
CA TYR A 267 -3.80 -14.75 5.26
C TYR A 267 -3.85 -14.01 3.91
N LYS A 268 -4.83 -14.28 3.05
CA LYS A 268 -5.01 -13.56 1.77
C LYS A 268 -5.52 -12.14 1.99
N ARG A 269 -6.59 -11.97 2.78
CA ARG A 269 -7.10 -10.66 3.19
C ARG A 269 -6.04 -9.83 3.92
N ALA A 270 -5.14 -10.49 4.66
CA ALA A 270 -4.01 -9.84 5.32
C ALA A 270 -2.82 -9.56 4.38
N ASN A 271 -2.92 -9.90 3.08
CA ASN A 271 -1.85 -9.79 2.08
C ASN A 271 -0.55 -10.54 2.50
N LEU A 272 -0.68 -11.64 3.24
CA LEU A 272 0.43 -12.46 3.75
C LEU A 272 0.67 -13.68 2.88
N SER A 273 1.90 -14.21 2.91
CA SER A 273 2.19 -15.50 2.29
C SER A 273 1.70 -16.65 3.16
N ARG A 274 1.30 -17.75 2.52
CA ARG A 274 0.96 -19.01 3.21
C ARG A 274 2.12 -19.51 4.09
N GLN A 275 3.36 -19.33 3.65
CA GLN A 275 4.55 -19.74 4.40
C GLN A 275 4.72 -18.93 5.68
N LEU A 276 4.50 -17.61 5.62
CA LEU A 276 4.55 -16.73 6.79
C LEU A 276 3.45 -17.09 7.79
N PHE A 277 2.22 -17.27 7.31
CA PHE A 277 1.10 -17.68 8.17
C PHE A 277 1.33 -19.07 8.81
N SER A 278 1.96 -19.99 8.08
CA SER A 278 2.35 -21.29 8.63
C SER A 278 3.35 -21.20 9.78
N LYS A 279 4.19 -20.14 9.83
CA LYS A 279 5.09 -19.88 10.96
C LYS A 279 4.31 -19.40 12.18
N ILE A 280 3.38 -18.46 11.99
CA ILE A 280 2.48 -17.96 13.05
C ILE A 280 1.76 -19.12 13.74
N ARG A 281 1.26 -20.08 12.94
CA ARG A 281 0.53 -21.24 13.46
C ARG A 281 1.39 -22.21 14.26
N ARG A 282 2.66 -22.41 13.87
CA ARG A 282 3.55 -23.42 14.48
C ARG A 282 4.25 -22.92 15.74
N ASP A 283 4.53 -21.63 15.80
CA ASP A 283 5.30 -21.02 16.89
C ASP A 283 4.36 -20.22 17.81
N GLN A 284 4.09 -20.77 18.99
CA GLN A 284 3.24 -20.10 19.99
C GLN A 284 3.89 -18.86 20.59
N GLY A 285 5.22 -18.75 20.52
CA GLY A 285 6.01 -17.59 20.95
C GLY A 285 6.36 -16.66 19.79
N TYR A 286 5.71 -16.82 18.63
CA TYR A 286 5.97 -16.02 17.45
C TYR A 286 5.73 -14.54 17.73
N LYS A 287 6.73 -13.70 17.44
CA LYS A 287 6.65 -12.25 17.61
C LYS A 287 6.35 -11.59 16.27
N PRO A 288 5.09 -11.16 16.03
CA PRO A 288 4.77 -10.47 14.80
C PRO A 288 5.40 -9.08 14.79
N THR A 289 5.49 -8.48 13.61
CA THR A 289 5.73 -7.05 13.49
C THR A 289 4.41 -6.30 13.66
N LYS A 290 4.45 -5.04 14.09
CA LYS A 290 3.24 -4.22 14.26
C LYS A 290 2.40 -4.19 12.99
N ALA A 291 3.03 -4.00 11.82
CA ALA A 291 2.35 -3.97 10.52
C ALA A 291 1.63 -5.30 10.22
N MET A 292 2.19 -6.44 10.60
CA MET A 292 1.54 -7.73 10.39
C MET A 292 0.39 -7.98 11.36
N ALA A 293 0.53 -7.57 12.63
CA ALA A 293 -0.56 -7.64 13.59
C ALA A 293 -1.75 -6.77 13.16
N VAL A 294 -1.48 -5.56 12.67
CA VAL A 294 -2.50 -4.69 12.06
C VAL A 294 -3.09 -5.33 10.80
N ALA A 295 -2.28 -5.91 9.90
CA ALA A 295 -2.79 -6.58 8.71
C ALA A 295 -3.78 -7.71 9.05
N LEU A 296 -3.48 -8.50 10.10
CA LEU A 296 -4.38 -9.54 10.59
C LEU A 296 -5.64 -8.97 11.25
N ALA A 297 -5.53 -7.86 11.99
CA ALA A 297 -6.70 -7.18 12.56
C ALA A 297 -7.65 -6.65 11.48
N ILE A 298 -7.11 -6.09 10.40
CA ILE A 298 -7.88 -5.64 9.23
C ILE A 298 -8.52 -6.85 8.53
N ALA A 299 -7.77 -7.93 8.32
CA ALA A 299 -8.29 -9.14 7.67
C ALA A 299 -9.40 -9.85 8.45
N LEU A 300 -9.42 -9.71 9.77
CA LEU A 300 -10.43 -10.25 10.68
C LEU A 300 -11.59 -9.27 10.95
N GLU A 301 -11.57 -8.10 10.31
CA GLU A 301 -12.58 -7.04 10.44
C GLU A 301 -12.81 -6.68 11.92
N LEU A 302 -11.71 -6.49 12.66
CA LEU A 302 -11.76 -6.19 14.09
C LEU A 302 -12.18 -4.75 14.34
N SER A 303 -13.02 -4.55 15.36
CA SER A 303 -13.29 -3.23 15.91
C SER A 303 -12.03 -2.60 16.52
N LEU A 304 -12.06 -1.30 16.82
CA LEU A 304 -10.92 -0.62 17.42
C LEU A 304 -10.49 -1.25 18.76
N ASP A 305 -11.46 -1.68 19.58
CA ASP A 305 -11.20 -2.31 20.87
C ASP A 305 -10.58 -3.70 20.71
N GLU A 306 -11.14 -4.54 19.84
CA GLU A 306 -10.59 -5.87 19.52
C GLU A 306 -9.18 -5.77 18.90
N CYS A 307 -8.95 -4.76 18.05
CA CYS A 307 -7.66 -4.50 17.44
C CYS A 307 -6.59 -4.12 18.48
N ASN A 308 -6.94 -3.21 19.42
CA ASN A 308 -6.04 -2.85 20.52
C ASN A 308 -5.73 -4.06 21.40
N ASP A 309 -6.74 -4.84 21.76
CA ASP A 309 -6.60 -6.07 22.55
C ASP A 309 -5.70 -7.11 21.85
N LEU A 310 -5.80 -7.25 20.52
CA LEU A 310 -4.91 -8.12 19.74
C LEU A 310 -3.47 -7.57 19.70
N LEU A 311 -3.30 -6.27 19.51
CA LEU A 311 -1.99 -5.61 19.44
C LEU A 311 -1.27 -5.66 20.79
N GLU A 312 -1.98 -5.48 21.90
CA GLU A 312 -1.42 -5.53 23.26
C GLU A 312 -0.80 -6.90 23.55
N ARG A 313 -1.44 -7.99 23.11
CA ARG A 313 -0.90 -9.36 23.23
C ARG A 313 0.38 -9.59 22.43
N ALA A 314 0.64 -8.77 21.41
CA ALA A 314 1.89 -8.74 20.66
C ALA A 314 2.89 -7.68 21.18
N GLY A 315 2.53 -6.90 22.20
CA GLY A 315 3.35 -5.83 22.77
C GLY A 315 3.30 -4.52 21.98
N PHE A 316 2.23 -4.27 21.24
CA PHE A 316 2.02 -3.05 20.46
C PHE A 316 0.78 -2.27 20.91
N SER A 317 0.70 -1.01 20.54
CA SER A 317 -0.49 -0.15 20.72
C SER A 317 -0.59 0.86 19.57
N LEU A 318 -1.80 1.38 19.30
CA LEU A 318 -2.01 2.44 18.31
C LEU A 318 -1.88 3.82 18.96
N SER A 319 -0.75 4.50 18.74
CA SER A 319 -0.47 5.82 19.31
C SER A 319 -1.00 6.95 18.42
N ALA A 320 -1.59 7.98 19.02
CA ALA A 320 -1.96 9.20 18.29
C ALA A 320 -0.74 9.97 17.74
N SER A 321 0.46 9.72 18.26
CA SER A 321 1.70 10.39 17.82
C SER A 321 2.34 9.79 16.57
N SER A 322 1.73 8.77 15.98
CA SER A 322 2.27 8.03 14.84
C SER A 322 1.32 8.17 13.66
N LYS A 323 1.82 8.68 12.52
CA LYS A 323 1.02 8.82 11.29
C LYS A 323 0.44 7.48 10.85
N PHE A 324 1.26 6.42 10.86
CA PHE A 324 0.83 5.05 10.59
C PHE A 324 -0.37 4.64 11.47
N ASP A 325 -0.30 4.89 12.78
CA ASP A 325 -1.36 4.49 13.71
C ASP A 325 -2.63 5.33 13.52
N VAL A 326 -2.50 6.63 13.27
CA VAL A 326 -3.63 7.53 12.98
C VAL A 326 -4.37 7.09 11.71
N ILE A 327 -3.63 6.71 10.66
CA ILE A 327 -4.22 6.20 9.41
C ILE A 327 -4.93 4.88 9.67
N VAL A 328 -4.30 3.93 10.37
CA VAL A 328 -4.91 2.63 10.70
C VAL A 328 -6.19 2.80 11.52
N ARG A 329 -6.16 3.67 12.56
CA ARG A 329 -7.33 3.99 13.36
C ARG A 329 -8.45 4.60 12.53
N TYR A 330 -8.13 5.54 11.65
CA TYR A 330 -9.11 6.18 10.77
C TYR A 330 -9.88 5.13 9.94
N PHE A 331 -9.18 4.13 9.39
CA PHE A 331 -9.78 3.09 8.58
C PHE A 331 -10.68 2.15 9.42
N ILE A 332 -10.20 1.73 10.59
CA ILE A 332 -10.97 0.85 11.50
C ILE A 332 -12.23 1.56 12.02
N GLU A 333 -12.12 2.84 12.42
CA GLU A 333 -13.25 3.64 12.92
C GLU A 333 -14.36 3.85 11.86
N ARG A 334 -14.02 3.75 10.57
CA ARG A 334 -14.97 3.84 9.45
C ARG A 334 -15.39 2.47 8.90
N GLU A 335 -15.00 1.38 9.57
CA GLU A 335 -15.28 0.01 9.14
C GLU A 335 -14.77 -0.28 7.70
N CYS A 336 -13.68 0.39 7.31
CA CYS A 336 -13.05 0.21 6.01
C CYS A 336 -11.89 -0.79 6.15
N TYR A 337 -12.18 -2.07 5.91
CA TYR A 337 -11.23 -3.18 6.11
C TYR A 337 -10.51 -3.64 4.83
N ASP A 338 -10.40 -2.75 3.84
CA ASP A 338 -9.66 -3.01 2.60
C ASP A 338 -8.16 -2.70 2.78
N ILE A 339 -7.34 -3.76 2.83
CA ILE A 339 -5.90 -3.64 3.01
C ILE A 339 -5.21 -2.89 1.86
N TYR A 340 -5.74 -2.96 0.64
CA TYR A 340 -5.16 -2.31 -0.53
C TYR A 340 -5.43 -0.81 -0.51
N LYS A 341 -6.64 -0.39 -0.15
CA LYS A 341 -6.97 1.02 0.07
C LYS A 341 -6.17 1.60 1.25
N LEU A 342 -6.05 0.85 2.34
CA LEU A 342 -5.21 1.25 3.46
C LEU A 342 -3.73 1.37 3.06
N ASN A 343 -3.20 0.42 2.29
CA ASN A 343 -1.84 0.51 1.77
C ASN A 343 -1.63 1.67 0.80
N ALA A 344 -2.63 2.02 -0.01
CA ALA A 344 -2.57 3.21 -0.86
C ALA A 344 -2.47 4.50 -0.01
N MET A 345 -3.25 4.60 1.06
CA MET A 345 -3.17 5.73 1.98
C MET A 345 -1.85 5.78 2.76
N LEU A 346 -1.39 4.64 3.28
CA LEU A 346 -0.08 4.53 3.94
C LEU A 346 1.04 4.93 2.98
N PHE A 347 0.99 4.47 1.72
CA PHE A 347 1.92 4.85 0.67
C PHE A 347 1.90 6.37 0.42
N ALA A 348 0.71 6.98 0.31
CA ALA A 348 0.56 8.42 0.10
C ALA A 348 1.24 9.26 1.20
N PHE A 349 1.15 8.81 2.46
CA PHE A 349 1.78 9.46 3.62
C PHE A 349 3.19 8.96 3.95
N ASP A 350 3.83 8.21 3.05
CA ASP A 350 5.20 7.71 3.22
C ASP A 350 5.38 6.81 4.46
N GLN A 351 4.35 6.02 4.76
CA GLN A 351 4.33 5.10 5.90
C GLN A 351 4.61 3.66 5.46
N PRO A 352 5.09 2.79 6.37
CA PRO A 352 5.26 1.36 6.09
C PRO A 352 3.94 0.72 5.66
N LEU A 353 4.00 -0.17 4.66
CA LEU A 353 2.83 -0.89 4.16
C LEU A 353 2.51 -2.10 5.05
N LEU A 354 1.26 -2.53 5.00
CA LEU A 354 0.75 -3.72 5.66
C LEU A 354 0.94 -4.96 4.78
N GLY A 355 1.23 -6.08 5.44
CA GLY A 355 1.54 -7.34 4.77
C GLY A 355 2.89 -7.33 4.04
N SER A 356 3.72 -6.28 4.26
CA SER A 356 4.98 -6.06 3.56
C SER A 356 6.20 -6.69 4.25
N MET A 357 6.20 -7.97 4.63
CA MET A 357 7.42 -8.68 5.10
C MET A 357 7.43 -10.18 4.80
#